data_AF-A0A177CAC1-F1
#
_entry.id   AF-A0A177CAC1-F1
#
_cell.length_a   1.000
_cell.length_b   1.000
_cell.length_c   1.000
_cell.angle_alpha   90.00
_cell.angle_beta   90.00
_cell.angle_gamma   90.00
#
_symmetry.space_group_name_H-M   'P 1'
#
loop_
_entity.id
_entity.type
_entity.pdbx_description
1 polymer ?
#
loop_
_entity_poly.entity_id
_entity_poly.type
_entity_poly.pdbx_seq_one_letter_code
_entity_poly.pdbx_strand_id
1 'polypeptide(L)'
;MRTLHQGDYQTLNIYLVEGAGGGVCSFPDGSGQPISQDLLDFDGCFVPLEAGRSATSGTLAHEIGHWFGLLHTFQGGCDGDGDYCDDTAPQNEPSHGALATPGDLGSCPAADQCGKGPANVKNFMDYTDCSQEFTPCQGGRMNVAWSQYRVGRALAEGVQVKW
;
A
#
# COMPACT_ATOMS: atom_id res chain seq x y z
N MET A 1 -1.31 -10.40 -14.59
CA MET A 1 0.05 -10.48 -14.02
C MET A 1 0.70 -11.78 -14.45
N ARG A 2 0.09 -12.93 -14.14
CA ARG A 2 0.35 -14.29 -14.63
C ARG A 2 1.50 -14.48 -15.64
N THR A 3 1.32 -14.10 -16.90
CA THR A 3 2.32 -14.34 -17.96
C THR A 3 3.66 -13.64 -17.75
N LEU A 4 3.64 -12.48 -17.08
CA LEU A 4 4.78 -11.61 -16.86
C LEU A 4 5.41 -11.75 -15.47
N HIS A 5 4.77 -12.49 -14.56
CA HIS A 5 5.28 -12.70 -13.21
C HIS A 5 6.65 -13.38 -13.24
N GLN A 6 7.54 -12.91 -12.36
CA GLN A 6 8.87 -13.48 -12.16
C GLN A 6 9.18 -13.62 -10.68
N GLY A 7 9.95 -14.65 -10.34
CA GLY A 7 10.35 -14.98 -8.99
C GLY A 7 9.26 -15.65 -8.16
N ASP A 8 9.65 -15.98 -6.93
CA ASP A 8 8.76 -16.59 -5.94
C ASP A 8 7.92 -15.53 -5.21
N TYR A 9 7.24 -15.93 -4.13
CA TYR A 9 6.36 -15.03 -3.36
C TYR A 9 7.11 -13.92 -2.58
N GLN A 10 8.44 -13.93 -2.61
CA GLN A 10 9.29 -12.89 -2.03
C GLN A 10 9.64 -11.80 -3.04
N THR A 11 9.38 -12.04 -4.34
CA THR A 11 9.68 -11.11 -5.41
C THR A 11 8.50 -10.18 -5.68
N LEU A 12 8.68 -8.90 -5.38
CA LEU A 12 7.72 -7.86 -5.73
C LEU A 12 7.78 -7.58 -7.24
N ASN A 13 6.70 -7.93 -7.93
CA ASN A 13 6.49 -7.57 -9.34
C ASN A 13 5.70 -6.27 -9.43
N ILE A 14 6.19 -5.31 -10.20
CA ILE A 14 5.53 -4.01 -10.42
C ILE A 14 5.27 -3.84 -11.91
N TYR A 15 4.00 -3.73 -12.28
CA TYR A 15 3.53 -3.56 -13.65
C TYR A 15 3.07 -2.12 -13.85
N LEU A 16 3.83 -1.37 -14.65
CA LEU A 16 3.47 0.00 -15.04
C LEU A 16 2.62 -0.04 -16.31
N VAL A 17 1.39 0.48 -16.23
CA VAL A 17 0.39 0.32 -17.29
C VAL A 17 -0.12 1.65 -17.80
N GLU A 18 0.05 1.87 -19.09
CA GLU A 18 -0.41 3.06 -19.79
C GLU A 18 -1.94 3.10 -19.84
N GLY A 19 -2.53 4.28 -19.59
CA GLY A 19 -3.99 4.47 -19.61
C GLY A 19 -4.77 3.91 -18.42
N ALA A 20 -4.09 3.33 -17.42
CA ALA A 20 -4.75 2.90 -16.18
C ALA A 20 -5.22 4.09 -15.34
N GLY A 21 -6.42 3.98 -14.75
CA GLY A 21 -7.01 5.03 -13.93
C GLY A 21 -6.65 5.01 -12.44
N GLY A 22 -6.00 3.94 -11.96
CA GLY A 22 -5.64 3.75 -10.55
C GLY A 22 -4.70 2.57 -10.35
N GLY A 23 -4.08 2.50 -9.17
CA GLY A 23 -3.21 1.40 -8.75
C GLY A 23 -3.95 0.33 -7.96
N VAL A 24 -3.31 -0.83 -7.83
CA VAL A 24 -3.68 -1.89 -6.88
C VAL A 24 -2.48 -2.81 -6.63
N CYS A 25 -2.20 -3.17 -5.38
CA CYS A 25 -1.37 -4.33 -5.05
C CYS A 25 -2.16 -5.41 -4.28
N SER A 26 -1.69 -6.64 -4.41
CA SER A 26 -2.11 -7.73 -3.53
C SER A 26 -1.69 -7.47 -2.08
N PHE A 27 -2.54 -7.81 -1.11
CA PHE A 27 -2.11 -7.95 0.28
C PHE A 27 -1.33 -9.26 0.48
N PRO A 28 -0.49 -9.36 1.53
CA PRO A 28 0.07 -10.65 1.93
C PRO A 28 -1.04 -11.67 2.23
N ASP A 29 -0.87 -12.91 1.78
CA ASP A 29 -1.79 -13.99 2.11
C ASP A 29 -1.68 -14.36 3.59
N GLY A 30 -2.75 -14.10 4.36
CA GLY A 30 -2.81 -14.41 5.79
C GLY A 30 -3.21 -15.86 6.11
N SER A 31 -3.46 -16.72 5.12
CA SER A 31 -4.03 -18.06 5.34
C SER A 31 -3.08 -19.05 6.02
N GLY A 32 -1.76 -18.77 5.94
CA GLY A 32 -0.71 -19.69 6.40
C GLY A 32 -0.54 -20.94 5.52
N GLN A 33 -1.33 -21.09 4.45
CA GLN A 33 -1.22 -22.20 3.52
C GLN A 33 -0.04 -21.99 2.56
N PRO A 34 0.49 -23.07 1.95
CA PRO A 34 1.42 -22.95 0.84
C PRO A 34 0.82 -22.13 -0.30
N ILE A 35 1.62 -21.25 -0.91
CA ILE A 35 1.21 -20.34 -1.97
C ILE A 35 0.85 -21.15 -3.22
N SER A 36 -0.37 -20.96 -3.74
CA SER A 36 -0.82 -21.60 -4.97
C SER A 36 -0.29 -20.88 -6.21
N GLN A 37 -0.38 -21.52 -7.38
CA GLN A 37 0.02 -20.89 -8.64
C GLN A 37 -0.78 -19.61 -8.90
N ASP A 38 -2.10 -19.61 -8.65
CA ASP A 38 -2.93 -18.43 -8.87
C ASP A 38 -2.56 -17.29 -7.90
N LEU A 39 -2.29 -17.60 -6.63
CA LEU A 39 -1.83 -16.59 -5.67
C LEU A 39 -0.50 -15.97 -6.12
N LEU A 40 0.45 -16.79 -6.58
CA LEU A 40 1.73 -16.32 -7.08
C LEU A 40 1.55 -15.47 -8.35
N ASP A 41 0.79 -15.97 -9.32
CA ASP A 41 0.57 -15.34 -10.63
C ASP A 41 -0.10 -13.97 -10.53
N PHE A 42 -0.86 -13.70 -9.45
CA PHE A 42 -1.56 -12.43 -9.23
C PHE A 42 -0.95 -11.60 -8.09
N ASP A 43 0.17 -12.03 -7.49
CA ASP A 43 0.88 -11.23 -6.50
C ASP A 43 1.68 -10.10 -7.16
N GLY A 44 1.71 -8.95 -6.49
CA GLY A 44 2.43 -7.76 -6.93
C GLY A 44 1.50 -6.58 -7.16
N CYS A 45 1.98 -5.64 -7.95
CA CYS A 45 1.44 -4.30 -8.05
C CYS A 45 1.14 -3.91 -9.49
N PHE A 46 -0.07 -3.43 -9.75
CA PHE A 46 -0.46 -2.77 -10.98
C PHE A 46 -0.57 -1.28 -10.71
N VAL A 47 0.14 -0.45 -11.46
CA VAL A 47 0.17 1.00 -11.22
C VAL A 47 0.12 1.74 -12.56
N PRO A 48 -0.60 2.88 -12.65
CA PRO A 48 -0.57 3.71 -13.84
C PRO A 48 0.85 4.14 -14.21
N LEU A 49 1.19 4.08 -15.49
CA LEU A 49 2.54 4.38 -15.98
C LEU A 49 3.04 5.77 -15.53
N GLU A 50 2.19 6.78 -15.64
CA GLU A 50 2.52 8.16 -15.26
C GLU A 50 2.75 8.28 -13.74
N ALA A 51 1.92 7.61 -12.93
CA ALA A 51 2.06 7.63 -11.49
C ALA A 51 3.33 6.89 -11.03
N GLY A 52 3.61 5.71 -11.59
CA GLY A 52 4.80 4.93 -11.25
C GLY A 52 6.12 5.52 -11.75
N ARG A 53 6.10 6.49 -12.66
CA ARG A 53 7.28 7.24 -13.12
C ARG A 53 7.42 8.62 -12.50
N SER A 54 6.42 9.10 -11.77
CA SER A 54 6.42 10.42 -11.17
C SER A 54 7.14 10.40 -9.83
N ALA A 55 8.19 11.22 -9.68
CA ALA A 55 8.91 11.37 -8.43
C ALA A 55 8.09 12.06 -7.32
N THR A 56 6.98 12.72 -7.69
CA THR A 56 6.08 13.42 -6.75
C THR A 56 4.78 12.67 -6.52
N SER A 57 4.57 11.52 -7.18
CA SER A 57 3.39 10.69 -6.95
C SER A 57 3.66 9.71 -5.81
N GLY A 58 2.85 9.77 -4.75
CA GLY A 58 2.86 8.77 -3.69
C GLY A 58 2.21 7.43 -4.08
N THR A 59 1.59 7.32 -5.27
CA THR A 59 0.80 6.14 -5.65
C THR A 59 1.62 4.86 -5.60
N LEU A 60 2.84 4.83 -6.15
CA LEU A 60 3.64 3.60 -6.10
C LEU A 60 3.97 3.19 -4.65
N ALA A 61 4.28 4.16 -3.79
CA ALA A 61 4.52 3.90 -2.37
C ALA A 61 3.26 3.40 -1.66
N HIS A 62 2.11 4.02 -1.89
CA HIS A 62 0.80 3.61 -1.37
C HIS A 62 0.53 2.13 -1.68
N GLU A 63 0.64 1.77 -2.95
CA GLU A 63 0.36 0.43 -3.43
C GLU A 63 1.34 -0.59 -2.82
N ILE A 64 2.64 -0.26 -2.78
CA ILE A 64 3.65 -1.10 -2.10
C ILE A 64 3.34 -1.23 -0.60
N GLY A 65 2.77 -0.21 0.05
CA GLY A 65 2.28 -0.28 1.42
C GLY A 65 1.25 -1.40 1.62
N HIS A 66 0.30 -1.54 0.70
CA HIS A 66 -0.64 -2.67 0.70
C HIS A 66 0.04 -4.01 0.47
N TRP A 67 1.05 -4.06 -0.41
CA TRP A 67 1.86 -5.27 -0.59
C TRP A 67 2.57 -5.70 0.69
N PHE A 68 2.92 -4.75 1.57
CA PHE A 68 3.42 -4.98 2.93
C PHE A 68 2.32 -5.02 4.01
N GLY A 69 1.05 -5.14 3.64
CA GLY A 69 -0.05 -5.37 4.58
C GLY A 69 -0.54 -4.14 5.34
N LEU A 70 -0.20 -2.92 4.89
CA LEU A 70 -0.78 -1.71 5.44
C LEU A 70 -2.20 -1.49 4.96
N LEU A 71 -3.05 -1.01 5.87
CA LEU A 71 -4.41 -0.57 5.56
C LEU A 71 -4.40 0.93 5.23
N HIS A 72 -5.49 1.41 4.65
CA HIS A 72 -5.73 2.84 4.55
C HIS A 72 -5.86 3.45 5.94
N THR A 73 -5.39 4.69 6.12
CA THR A 73 -5.45 5.41 7.41
C THR A 73 -6.87 5.65 7.91
N PHE A 74 -7.85 5.67 6.99
CA PHE A 74 -9.27 5.82 7.29
C PHE A 74 -10.01 4.49 7.49
N GLN A 75 -9.30 3.36 7.44
CA GLN A 75 -9.91 2.05 7.67
C GLN A 75 -10.29 1.92 9.15
N GLY A 76 -11.51 1.46 9.43
CA GLY A 76 -12.02 1.31 10.81
C GLY A 76 -12.63 2.57 11.42
N GLY A 77 -12.40 3.74 10.83
CA GLY A 77 -13.05 4.98 11.24
C GLY A 77 -12.45 5.66 12.46
N CYS A 78 -13.25 6.45 13.18
CA CYS A 78 -12.80 7.22 14.35
C CYS A 78 -12.60 6.40 15.64
N ASP A 79 -13.05 5.14 15.63
CA ASP A 79 -13.15 4.26 16.80
C ASP A 79 -12.42 2.93 16.56
N GLY A 80 -12.10 2.24 17.65
CA GLY A 80 -11.37 0.95 17.61
C GLY A 80 -9.90 1.13 17.25
N ASP A 81 -9.31 0.06 16.71
CA ASP A 81 -7.88 0.01 16.39
C ASP A 81 -7.57 0.62 15.01
N GLY A 82 -8.57 1.03 14.22
CA GLY A 82 -8.40 1.69 12.94
C GLY A 82 -7.57 0.89 11.93
N ASP A 83 -6.49 1.50 11.42
CA ASP A 83 -5.50 0.88 10.55
C ASP A 83 -4.46 0.05 11.34
N TYR A 84 -4.65 -0.10 12.65
CA TYR A 84 -3.77 -0.61 13.71
C TYR A 84 -2.36 0.00 13.73
N CYS A 85 -2.28 1.31 13.53
CA CYS A 85 -1.11 2.11 13.86
C CYS A 85 -1.48 3.19 14.88
N ASP A 86 -0.91 3.15 16.09
CA ASP A 86 -1.25 4.14 17.13
C ASP A 86 -0.74 5.57 16.83
N ASP A 87 0.15 5.72 15.84
CA ASP A 87 0.74 6.99 15.41
C ASP A 87 0.11 7.57 14.13
N THR A 88 -0.96 6.95 13.62
CA THR A 88 -1.85 7.55 12.61
C THR A 88 -3.07 8.13 13.32
N ALA A 89 -3.47 9.35 12.96
CA ALA A 89 -4.66 9.95 13.55
C ALA A 89 -5.91 9.19 13.04
N PRO A 90 -6.87 8.82 13.91
CA PRO A 90 -8.10 8.19 13.45
C PRO A 90 -8.83 9.07 12.45
N GLN A 91 -9.37 8.45 11.40
CA GLN A 91 -9.94 9.12 10.24
C GLN A 91 -11.13 8.28 9.74
N ASN A 92 -12.26 8.90 9.40
CA ASN A 92 -13.46 8.17 8.92
C ASN A 92 -13.60 8.16 7.41
N GLU A 93 -12.93 9.09 6.73
CA GLU A 93 -12.96 9.21 5.28
C GLU A 93 -11.60 9.66 4.73
N PRO A 94 -11.20 9.21 3.55
CA PRO A 94 -9.99 9.68 2.88
C PRO A 94 -9.91 11.20 2.78
N SER A 95 -8.71 11.75 2.97
CA SER A 95 -8.39 13.12 2.63
C SER A 95 -8.23 13.21 1.12
N HIS A 96 -9.34 13.39 0.39
CA HIS A 96 -9.33 13.37 -1.08
C HIS A 96 -8.92 14.72 -1.71
N GLY A 97 -8.17 14.63 -2.81
CA GLY A 97 -8.04 15.71 -3.79
C GLY A 97 -6.68 16.41 -3.79
N ALA A 98 -6.63 17.53 -4.53
CA ALA A 98 -5.47 18.41 -4.59
C ALA A 98 -5.49 19.38 -3.41
N LEU A 99 -4.86 18.98 -2.31
CA LEU A 99 -4.76 19.77 -1.09
C LEU A 99 -3.54 20.68 -1.09
N ALA A 100 -2.49 20.26 -1.81
CA ALA A 100 -1.28 21.05 -1.95
C ALA A 100 -1.56 22.35 -2.71
N THR A 101 -0.99 23.46 -2.24
CA THR A 101 -0.90 24.64 -3.09
C THR A 101 -0.02 24.30 -4.30
N PRO A 102 -0.41 24.62 -5.55
CA PRO A 102 0.39 24.28 -6.72
C PRO A 102 1.84 24.77 -6.60
N GLY A 103 2.79 23.83 -6.66
CA GLY A 103 4.23 24.11 -6.50
C GLY A 103 4.76 24.09 -5.06
N ASP A 104 3.90 23.86 -4.05
CA ASP A 104 4.26 23.73 -2.64
C ASP A 104 3.61 22.49 -2.01
N LEU A 105 4.30 21.35 -2.12
CA LEU A 105 3.91 20.09 -1.48
C LEU A 105 4.04 20.13 0.06
N GLY A 106 4.54 21.22 0.64
CA GLY A 106 4.53 21.45 2.09
C GLY A 106 3.20 22.02 2.58
N SER A 107 2.47 22.73 1.71
CA SER A 107 1.18 23.34 1.98
C SER A 107 0.06 22.30 1.95
N CYS A 108 -0.01 21.44 2.96
CA CYS A 108 -0.99 20.36 3.06
C CYS A 108 -1.95 20.62 4.23
N PRO A 109 -3.02 21.39 4.02
CA PRO A 109 -4.01 21.62 5.07
C PRO A 109 -4.71 20.30 5.42
N ALA A 110 -4.78 20.00 6.71
CA ALA A 110 -5.41 18.82 7.25
C ALA A 110 -6.52 19.22 8.22
N ALA A 111 -7.74 18.78 7.95
CA ALA A 111 -8.86 18.91 8.88
C ALA A 111 -8.78 17.83 9.96
N ASP A 112 -9.26 18.12 11.17
CA ASP A 112 -9.53 17.08 12.16
C ASP A 112 -10.89 16.45 11.86
N GLN A 113 -10.91 15.13 11.68
CA GLN A 113 -12.13 14.37 11.37
C GLN A 113 -12.73 13.67 12.60
N CYS A 114 -11.92 13.37 13.61
CA CYS A 114 -12.31 12.49 14.72
C CYS A 114 -12.08 13.10 16.11
N GLY A 115 -11.74 14.40 16.18
CA GLY A 115 -11.42 15.12 17.40
C GLY A 115 -10.10 14.70 18.05
N LYS A 116 -9.21 14.06 17.26
CA LYS A 116 -7.97 13.42 17.75
C LYS A 116 -6.72 13.95 17.03
N GLY A 117 -6.85 15.07 16.32
CA GLY A 117 -5.76 15.71 15.60
C GLY A 117 -6.00 15.79 14.09
N PRO A 118 -5.08 16.45 13.36
CA PRO A 118 -5.20 16.60 11.92
C PRO A 118 -5.18 15.24 11.19
N ALA A 119 -5.98 15.12 10.13
CA ALA A 119 -6.00 13.98 9.23
C ALA A 119 -4.62 13.71 8.59
N ASN A 120 -4.45 12.49 8.09
CA ASN A 120 -3.15 11.93 7.71
C ASN A 120 -2.72 12.33 6.30
N VAL A 121 -2.87 13.61 5.93
CA VAL A 121 -2.72 14.09 4.54
C VAL A 121 -1.32 13.87 3.92
N LYS A 122 -0.29 13.69 4.76
CA LYS A 122 1.07 13.38 4.29
C LYS A 122 1.36 11.88 4.23
N ASN A 123 0.49 11.06 4.79
CA ASN A 123 0.69 9.63 4.85
C ASN A 123 0.46 9.00 3.46
N PHE A 124 1.34 8.10 3.05
CA PHE A 124 1.16 7.37 1.79
C PHE A 124 -0.12 6.55 1.76
N MET A 125 -0.67 6.12 2.89
CA MET A 125 -1.89 5.30 2.97
C MET A 125 -3.20 6.12 3.02
N ASP A 126 -3.13 7.43 2.78
CA ASP A 126 -4.31 8.29 2.52
C ASP A 126 -4.41 8.61 1.01
N TYR A 127 -5.47 9.30 0.56
CA TYR A 127 -5.77 9.57 -0.86
C TYR A 127 -5.57 11.03 -1.28
N THR A 128 -4.37 11.55 -1.06
CA THR A 128 -4.01 12.95 -1.34
C THR A 128 -2.70 13.08 -2.10
N ASP A 129 -2.60 14.17 -2.87
CA ASP A 129 -1.41 14.66 -3.56
C ASP A 129 -0.27 15.11 -2.61
N CYS A 130 -0.52 15.18 -1.31
CA CYS A 130 0.45 15.55 -0.27
C CYS A 130 1.27 14.37 0.27
N SER A 131 0.94 13.14 -0.13
CA SER A 131 1.53 11.91 0.39
C SER A 131 3.05 11.83 0.19
N GLN A 132 3.79 11.71 1.29
CA GLN A 132 5.25 11.79 1.36
C GLN A 132 5.91 10.86 2.39
N GLU A 133 5.14 10.25 3.31
CA GLU A 133 5.72 9.48 4.41
C GLU A 133 4.92 8.25 4.84
N PHE A 134 5.64 7.29 5.44
CA PHE A 134 5.08 6.27 6.33
C PHE A 134 5.43 6.63 7.77
N THR A 135 4.62 6.19 8.73
CA THR A 135 4.93 6.33 10.15
C THR A 135 5.88 5.23 10.65
N PRO A 136 6.54 5.43 11.81
CA PRO A 136 7.29 4.36 12.47
C PRO A 136 6.46 3.09 12.75
N CYS A 137 5.20 3.23 13.18
CA CYS A 137 4.34 2.07 13.40
C CYS A 137 4.06 1.31 12.10
N GLN A 138 3.73 2.03 11.02
CA GLN A 138 3.56 1.44 9.69
C GLN A 138 4.83 0.69 9.24
N GLY A 139 6.01 1.27 9.43
CA GLY A 139 7.28 0.56 9.16
C GLY A 139 7.46 -0.71 10.00
N GLY A 140 7.08 -0.68 11.28
CA GLY A 140 7.06 -1.89 12.13
C GLY A 140 6.12 -2.96 11.59
N ARG A 141 4.93 -2.58 11.15
CA ARG A 141 3.96 -3.50 10.55
C ARG A 141 4.42 -4.09 9.24
N MET A 142 5.02 -3.30 8.36
CA MET A 142 5.60 -3.81 7.11
C MET A 142 6.64 -4.90 7.39
N ASN A 143 7.50 -4.71 8.41
CA ASN A 143 8.47 -5.71 8.82
C ASN A 143 7.80 -6.99 9.34
N VAL A 144 6.76 -6.86 10.15
CA VAL A 144 5.98 -8.02 10.63
C VAL A 144 5.35 -8.76 9.44
N ALA A 145 4.68 -8.04 8.55
CA ALA A 145 4.04 -8.64 7.38
C ALA A 145 5.03 -9.35 6.46
N TRP A 146 6.19 -8.74 6.21
CA TRP A 146 7.28 -9.37 5.47
C TRP A 146 7.72 -10.67 6.14
N SER A 147 8.04 -10.61 7.44
CA SER A 147 8.60 -11.74 8.19
C SER A 147 7.62 -12.90 8.39
N GLN A 148 6.34 -12.61 8.53
CA GLN A 148 5.32 -13.62 8.82
C GLN A 148 4.64 -14.16 7.58
N TYR A 149 4.42 -13.31 6.58
CA TYR A 149 3.53 -13.64 5.48
C TYR A 149 4.22 -13.75 4.14
N ARG A 150 5.46 -13.26 3.95
CA ARG A 150 6.15 -13.30 2.64
C ARG A 150 7.43 -14.13 2.66
N VAL A 151 8.36 -13.80 3.54
CA VAL A 151 9.68 -14.46 3.57
C VAL A 151 9.54 -15.96 3.86
N GLY A 152 10.19 -16.80 3.07
CA GLY A 152 10.22 -18.24 3.28
C GLY A 152 8.87 -18.97 3.19
N ARG A 153 7.82 -18.35 2.61
CA ARG A 153 6.55 -19.04 2.39
C ARG A 153 6.73 -20.24 1.47
N ALA A 154 6.22 -21.38 1.89
CA ALA A 154 6.21 -22.59 1.08
C ALA A 154 5.33 -22.39 -0.16
N LEU A 155 5.74 -22.96 -1.29
CA LEU A 155 4.92 -23.07 -2.48
C LEU A 155 4.15 -24.39 -2.43
N ALA A 156 2.91 -24.39 -2.92
CA ALA A 156 2.13 -25.61 -3.07
C ALA A 156 2.79 -26.57 -4.08
N GLU A 157 2.45 -27.86 -4.00
CA GLU A 157 2.95 -28.85 -4.95
C GLU A 157 2.55 -28.48 -6.39
N GLY A 158 3.51 -28.58 -7.31
CA GLY A 158 3.28 -28.30 -8.73
C GLY A 158 3.36 -26.82 -9.13
N VAL A 159 3.55 -25.89 -8.19
CA VAL A 159 3.78 -24.47 -8.52
C VAL A 159 5.06 -24.32 -9.34
N GLN A 160 4.95 -23.60 -10.45
CA GLN A 160 6.04 -23.28 -11.36
C GLN A 160 6.48 -21.84 -11.12
N VAL A 161 7.75 -21.67 -10.73
CA VAL A 161 8.38 -20.37 -10.60
C VAL A 161 9.14 -20.07 -11.89
N LYS A 162 8.81 -18.93 -12.50
CA LYS A 162 9.54 -18.38 -13.63
C LYS A 162 10.57 -17.39 -13.10
N TRP A 163 11.81 -17.44 -13.61
CA TRP A 163 12.89 -16.52 -13.25
C TRP A 163 13.27 -15.65 -14.45
#